data_AF-A0A4Z1C7G1-F1
#
_entry.id   AF-A0A4Z1C7G1-F1
#
_cell.length_a   1.000
_cell.length_b   1.000
_cell.length_c   1.000
_cell.angle_alpha   90.00
_cell.angle_beta   90.00
_cell.angle_gamma   90.00
#
_symmetry.space_group_name_H-M   'P 1'
#
loop_
_entity.id
_entity.type
_entity.pdbx_description
1 polymer ?
#
loop_
_entity_poly.entity_id
_entity_poly.type
_entity_poly.pdbx_seq_one_letter_code
_entity_poly.pdbx_strand_id
1 'polypeptide(L)'
;MPLNRTLSAMLFTGALFSFGGSAAFAQGAESQEVPSPEEVKEEAQANTKYLAAQALKKAKSLMDTYGEFAPFGAGLFQDGEVNFVWAVKPGESTDGLNPILVLNAIRRALNTQAQTGRILGSAVIYQYQRNADGEVTPQINIELEYLNGYAEVIATEYEQGGDGIEFTSSARQQFEPKVFVEPNENIAAQ
;
A
#
# COMPACT_ATOMS: atom_id res chain seq x y z
N MET A 1 47.94 -33.42 -19.09
CA MET A 1 47.63 -33.95 -20.43
C MET A 1 47.06 -32.82 -21.29
N PRO A 2 47.49 -32.68 -22.55
CA PRO A 2 47.23 -31.52 -23.40
C PRO A 2 46.17 -31.76 -24.50
N LEU A 3 45.74 -30.66 -25.15
CA LEU A 3 44.97 -30.56 -26.42
C LEU A 3 43.52 -31.08 -26.37
N ASN A 4 42.50 -30.49 -27.02
CA ASN A 4 42.50 -29.73 -28.26
C ASN A 4 41.22 -28.87 -28.42
N ARG A 5 41.36 -27.83 -29.25
CA ARG A 5 40.31 -26.96 -29.78
C ARG A 5 39.34 -27.72 -30.69
N THR A 6 38.08 -27.25 -30.76
CA THR A 6 37.36 -27.13 -32.05
C THR A 6 36.28 -26.06 -31.99
N LEU A 7 36.50 -25.00 -32.78
CA LEU A 7 35.48 -24.10 -33.30
C LEU A 7 34.69 -24.85 -34.38
N SER A 8 33.36 -24.74 -34.36
CA SER A 8 32.56 -24.86 -35.59
C SER A 8 31.45 -23.82 -35.54
N ALA A 9 31.69 -22.71 -36.23
CA ALA A 9 30.66 -21.81 -36.69
C ALA A 9 29.91 -22.51 -37.83
N MET A 10 28.58 -22.58 -37.74
CA MET A 10 27.72 -22.78 -38.91
C MET A 10 26.90 -21.51 -39.12
N LEU A 11 27.39 -20.70 -40.06
CA LEU A 11 26.59 -19.76 -40.82
C LEU A 11 25.60 -20.56 -41.67
N PHE A 12 24.30 -20.33 -41.49
CA PHE A 12 23.30 -20.68 -42.49
C PHE A 12 22.73 -19.41 -43.11
N THR A 13 23.16 -19.19 -44.34
CA THR A 13 22.70 -18.14 -45.24
C THR A 13 21.43 -18.61 -45.96
N GLY A 14 20.37 -17.80 -45.92
CA GLY A 14 19.46 -17.60 -47.05
C GLY A 14 18.15 -18.40 -47.08
N ALA A 15 17.03 -17.69 -46.99
CA ALA A 15 15.96 -17.70 -48.00
C ALA A 15 14.96 -16.56 -47.72
N LEU A 16 14.96 -15.54 -48.60
CA LEU A 16 13.84 -14.61 -48.74
C LEU A 16 12.68 -15.40 -49.38
N PHE A 17 11.58 -15.61 -48.64
CA PHE A 17 10.29 -15.97 -49.21
C PHE A 17 9.34 -14.79 -49.08
N SER A 18 9.21 -14.04 -50.17
CA SER A 18 8.09 -13.14 -50.41
C SER A 18 6.87 -13.96 -50.84
N PHE A 19 5.95 -14.20 -49.90
CA PHE A 19 4.59 -14.60 -50.20
C PHE A 19 3.65 -13.42 -49.92
N GLY A 20 3.02 -12.91 -50.99
CA GLY A 20 1.82 -12.11 -50.89
C GLY A 20 0.64 -13.00 -50.48
N GLY A 21 -0.27 -12.45 -49.68
CA GLY A 21 -1.47 -13.14 -49.25
C GLY A 21 -2.17 -12.42 -48.11
N SER A 22 -3.13 -11.59 -48.50
CA SER A 22 -4.42 -11.32 -47.86
C SER A 22 -4.53 -11.25 -46.32
N ALA A 23 -4.94 -10.06 -45.87
CA ALA A 23 -5.99 -9.80 -44.88
C ALA A 23 -6.37 -10.93 -43.91
N ALA A 24 -6.23 -10.64 -42.61
CA ALA A 24 -7.17 -10.90 -41.51
C ALA A 24 -6.45 -11.35 -40.23
N PHE A 25 -5.83 -10.40 -39.53
CA PHE A 25 -5.65 -10.49 -38.08
C PHE A 25 -6.34 -9.28 -37.43
N ALA A 26 -7.64 -9.20 -37.63
CA ALA A 26 -8.54 -8.46 -36.76
C ALA A 26 -9.45 -9.51 -36.09
N GLN A 27 -8.85 -10.35 -35.25
CA GLN A 27 -9.59 -11.35 -34.48
C GLN A 27 -9.68 -10.85 -33.05
N GLY A 28 -10.88 -10.36 -32.71
CA GLY A 28 -11.36 -10.21 -31.36
C GLY A 28 -10.58 -9.25 -30.48
N ALA A 29 -10.74 -7.94 -30.69
CA ALA A 29 -10.75 -7.06 -29.53
C ALA A 29 -11.99 -7.46 -28.72
N GLU A 30 -11.83 -8.41 -27.79
CA GLU A 30 -12.80 -8.61 -26.72
C GLU A 30 -13.03 -7.22 -26.12
N SER A 31 -14.23 -6.70 -26.30
CA SER A 31 -14.64 -5.45 -25.69
C SER A 31 -14.53 -5.65 -24.18
N GLN A 32 -13.43 -5.18 -23.60
CA GLN A 32 -13.27 -5.12 -22.16
C GLN A 32 -14.47 -4.33 -21.63
N GLU A 33 -15.37 -5.01 -20.93
CA GLU A 33 -16.47 -4.36 -20.26
C GLU A 33 -15.89 -3.36 -19.27
N VAL A 34 -16.20 -2.09 -19.46
CA VAL A 34 -15.78 -1.04 -18.54
C VAL A 34 -16.61 -1.20 -17.27
N PRO A 35 -15.98 -1.34 -16.09
CA PRO A 35 -16.70 -1.50 -14.84
C PRO A 35 -17.65 -0.33 -14.59
N SER A 36 -18.82 -0.63 -14.04
CA SER A 36 -19.77 0.38 -13.59
C SER A 36 -19.20 1.17 -12.38
N PRO A 37 -19.68 2.41 -12.15
CA PRO A 37 -19.27 3.18 -10.98
C PRO A 37 -19.55 2.49 -9.63
N GLU A 38 -20.59 1.65 -9.57
CA GLU A 38 -20.94 0.89 -8.37
C GLU A 38 -19.91 -0.22 -8.12
N GLU A 39 -19.53 -0.98 -9.15
CA GLU A 39 -18.49 -2.02 -9.05
C GLU A 39 -17.13 -1.44 -8.62
N VAL A 40 -16.74 -0.29 -9.18
CA VAL A 40 -15.50 0.42 -8.80
C VAL A 40 -15.51 0.83 -7.33
N LYS A 41 -16.68 1.25 -6.81
CA LYS A 41 -16.83 1.63 -5.40
C LYS A 41 -16.79 0.41 -4.50
N GLU A 42 -17.47 -0.68 -4.86
CA GLU A 42 -17.47 -1.93 -4.10
C GLU A 42 -16.08 -2.53 -4.02
N GLU A 43 -15.33 -2.54 -5.12
CA GLU A 43 -13.93 -2.98 -5.16
C GLU A 43 -13.07 -2.18 -4.18
N ALA A 44 -13.14 -0.84 -4.24
CA ALA A 44 -12.37 0.03 -3.36
C ALA A 44 -12.70 -0.20 -1.88
N GLN A 45 -13.99 -0.38 -1.55
CA GLN A 45 -14.42 -0.66 -0.18
C GLN A 45 -13.97 -2.05 0.30
N ALA A 46 -14.04 -3.07 -0.57
CA ALA A 46 -13.57 -4.41 -0.25
C ALA A 46 -12.06 -4.44 0.00
N ASN A 47 -11.29 -3.79 -0.88
CA ASN A 47 -9.84 -3.76 -0.80
C ASN A 47 -9.32 -2.91 0.37
N THR A 48 -9.93 -1.75 0.64
CA THR A 48 -9.56 -0.95 1.82
C THR A 48 -9.97 -1.65 3.12
N LYS A 49 -11.10 -2.37 3.16
CA LYS A 49 -11.47 -3.21 4.30
C LYS A 49 -10.47 -4.35 4.54
N TYR A 50 -10.02 -5.02 3.48
CA TYR A 50 -8.98 -6.05 3.58
C TYR A 50 -7.67 -5.46 4.11
N LEU A 51 -7.22 -4.34 3.55
CA LEU A 51 -6.01 -3.66 3.97
C LEU A 51 -6.08 -3.20 5.43
N ALA A 52 -7.22 -2.64 5.85
CA ALA A 52 -7.47 -2.25 7.25
C ALA A 52 -7.34 -3.43 8.21
N ALA A 53 -7.89 -4.60 7.84
CA ALA A 53 -7.81 -5.79 8.66
C ALA A 53 -6.35 -6.28 8.82
N GLN A 54 -5.56 -6.26 7.74
CA GLN A 54 -4.13 -6.59 7.81
C GLN A 54 -3.34 -5.58 8.66
N ALA A 55 -3.65 -4.29 8.51
CA ALA A 55 -3.04 -3.21 9.29
C ALA A 55 -3.34 -3.35 10.80
N LEU A 56 -4.60 -3.57 11.19
CA LEU A 56 -4.99 -3.79 12.58
C LEU A 56 -4.34 -5.05 13.15
N LYS A 57 -4.33 -6.16 12.40
CA LYS A 57 -3.67 -7.40 12.81
C LYS A 57 -2.18 -7.17 13.07
N LYS A 58 -1.51 -6.43 12.20
CA LYS A 58 -0.10 -6.09 12.38
C LYS A 58 0.11 -5.19 13.59
N ALA A 59 -0.70 -4.14 13.75
CA ALA A 59 -0.62 -3.22 14.88
C ALA A 59 -0.83 -3.95 16.21
N LYS A 60 -1.84 -4.82 16.31
CA LYS A 60 -2.05 -5.68 17.48
C LYS A 60 -0.83 -6.54 17.78
N SER A 61 -0.29 -7.22 16.77
CA SER A 61 0.93 -8.03 16.96
C SER A 61 2.11 -7.21 17.50
N LEU A 62 2.28 -5.95 17.07
CA LEU A 62 3.35 -5.09 17.58
C LEU A 62 3.07 -4.66 19.02
N MET A 63 1.85 -4.23 19.32
CA MET A 63 1.44 -3.82 20.67
C MET A 63 1.57 -4.98 21.67
N ASP A 64 1.16 -6.19 21.29
CA ASP A 64 1.28 -7.38 22.13
C ASP A 64 2.75 -7.77 22.37
N THR A 65 3.65 -7.47 21.41
CA THR A 65 5.08 -7.85 21.51
C THR A 65 5.92 -6.79 22.21
N TYR A 66 5.68 -5.51 21.93
CA TYR A 66 6.55 -4.39 22.33
C TYR A 66 5.85 -3.36 23.22
N GLY A 67 4.53 -3.44 23.41
CA GLY A 67 3.74 -2.47 24.16
C GLY A 67 3.39 -1.19 23.40
N GLU A 68 4.14 -0.86 22.35
CA GLU A 68 3.95 0.31 21.48
C GLU A 68 4.43 0.03 20.05
N PHE A 69 4.12 0.95 19.12
CA PHE A 69 4.76 0.99 17.82
C PHE A 69 4.93 2.41 17.28
N ALA A 70 6.05 2.66 16.61
CA ALA A 70 6.20 3.83 15.76
C ALA A 70 5.22 3.77 14.57
N PRO A 71 4.72 4.92 14.07
CA PRO A 71 3.89 4.92 12.87
C PRO A 71 4.50 4.10 11.73
N PHE A 72 3.65 3.42 10.97
CA PHE A 72 4.08 2.61 9.83
C PHE A 72 3.06 2.68 8.70
N GLY A 73 3.48 2.25 7.51
CA GLY A 73 2.63 2.18 6.33
C GLY A 73 2.33 0.75 5.92
N ALA A 74 1.29 0.56 5.11
CA ALA A 74 1.06 -0.66 4.36
C ALA A 74 0.62 -0.32 2.94
N GLY A 75 1.14 -1.04 1.95
CA GLY A 75 0.70 -0.95 0.56
C GLY A 75 0.05 -2.25 0.12
N LEU A 76 -1.11 -2.15 -0.53
CA LEU A 76 -1.78 -3.26 -1.20
C LEU A 76 -1.29 -3.34 -2.64
N PHE A 77 -0.59 -4.41 -2.99
CA PHE A 77 -0.01 -4.63 -4.32
C PHE A 77 -1.02 -5.22 -5.29
N GLN A 78 -0.71 -5.16 -6.58
CA GLN A 78 -1.60 -5.65 -7.65
C GLN A 78 -1.86 -7.16 -7.59
N ASP A 79 -0.95 -7.91 -6.98
CA ASP A 79 -1.07 -9.35 -6.73
C ASP A 79 -1.88 -9.68 -5.45
N GLY A 80 -2.36 -8.66 -4.74
CA GLY A 80 -3.08 -8.79 -3.48
C GLY A 80 -2.18 -8.87 -2.24
N GLU A 81 -0.86 -8.83 -2.38
CA GLU A 81 0.04 -8.83 -1.22
C GLU A 81 -0.03 -7.50 -0.46
N VAL A 82 0.06 -7.56 0.88
CA VAL A 82 0.21 -6.39 1.73
C VAL A 82 1.63 -6.33 2.27
N ASN A 83 2.38 -5.32 1.84
CA ASN A 83 3.74 -5.06 2.34
C ASN A 83 3.78 -3.85 3.27
N PHE A 84 4.54 -3.97 4.35
CA PHE A 84 4.65 -2.94 5.38
C PHE A 84 5.88 -2.04 5.16
N VAL A 85 5.69 -0.74 5.37
CA VAL A 85 6.70 0.30 5.21
C VAL A 85 7.04 0.88 6.58
N TRP A 86 8.33 0.94 6.89
CA TRP A 86 8.84 1.37 8.19
C TRP A 86 9.76 2.56 8.01
N ALA A 87 9.50 3.64 8.75
CA ALA A 87 10.49 4.70 8.96
C ALA A 87 11.36 4.41 10.19
N VAL A 88 10.80 3.71 11.17
CA VAL A 88 11.45 3.21 12.39
C VAL A 88 11.08 1.74 12.52
N LYS A 89 12.05 0.87 12.80
CA LYS A 89 11.75 -0.58 12.82
C LYS A 89 11.03 -0.97 14.11
N PRO A 90 10.23 -2.05 14.09
CA PRO A 90 9.66 -2.62 15.30
C PRO A 90 10.71 -2.89 16.39
N GLY A 91 10.43 -2.46 17.62
CA GLY A 91 11.31 -2.65 18.79
C GLY A 91 12.46 -1.64 18.91
N GLU A 92 12.63 -0.72 17.96
CA GLU A 92 13.53 0.42 18.12
C GLU A 92 12.86 1.51 18.98
N SER A 93 13.67 2.25 19.75
CA SER A 93 13.16 3.34 20.59
C SER A 93 12.51 4.44 19.73
N THR A 94 11.38 4.94 20.22
CA THR A 94 10.64 6.05 19.64
C THR A 94 11.00 7.40 20.27
N ASP A 95 11.94 7.41 21.22
CA ASP A 95 12.32 8.59 22.00
C ASP A 95 12.92 9.69 21.10
N GLY A 96 12.39 10.90 21.24
CA GLY A 96 12.87 12.07 20.49
C GLY A 96 12.50 12.09 19.01
N LEU A 97 11.73 11.11 18.52
CA LEU A 97 11.18 11.15 17.17
C LEU A 97 10.10 12.21 17.07
N ASN A 98 10.11 12.94 15.95
CA ASN A 98 9.00 13.80 15.59
C ASN A 98 7.95 12.97 14.81
N PRO A 99 6.76 12.68 15.37
CA PRO A 99 5.79 11.80 14.74
C PRO A 99 5.32 12.29 13.36
N ILE A 100 5.26 13.62 13.16
CA ILE A 100 4.86 14.22 11.89
C ILE A 100 5.88 13.92 10.79
N LEU A 101 7.18 13.99 11.12
CA LEU A 101 8.24 13.66 10.15
C LEU A 101 8.21 12.18 9.77
N VAL A 102 7.99 11.30 10.76
CA VAL A 102 7.85 9.85 10.53
C VAL A 102 6.66 9.56 9.62
N LEU A 103 5.49 10.13 9.91
CA LEU A 103 4.30 10.00 9.07
C LEU A 103 4.53 10.51 7.64
N ASN A 104 5.20 11.66 7.48
CA ASN A 104 5.48 12.21 6.16
C ASN A 104 6.48 11.35 5.37
N ALA A 105 7.47 10.75 6.02
CA ALA A 105 8.39 9.80 5.38
C ALA A 105 7.64 8.55 4.87
N ILE A 106 6.71 8.01 5.68
CA ILE A 106 5.86 6.88 5.29
C ILE A 106 4.97 7.24 4.10
N ARG A 107 4.27 8.38 4.17
CA ARG A 107 3.42 8.87 3.07
C ARG A 107 4.22 9.03 1.78
N ARG A 108 5.43 9.59 1.84
CA ARG A 108 6.31 9.75 0.67
C ARG A 108 6.73 8.40 0.08
N ALA A 109 7.08 7.43 0.92
CA ALA A 109 7.44 6.09 0.47
C ALA A 109 6.25 5.40 -0.23
N LEU A 110 5.05 5.48 0.36
CA LEU A 110 3.82 4.94 -0.23
C LEU A 110 3.44 5.68 -1.53
N ASN A 111 3.54 7.01 -1.55
CA ASN A 111 3.28 7.82 -2.74
C ASN A 111 4.22 7.42 -3.88
N THR A 112 5.50 7.18 -3.61
CA THR A 112 6.43 6.67 -4.63
C THR A 112 5.96 5.34 -5.22
N GLN A 113 5.45 4.42 -4.39
CA GLN A 113 4.89 3.16 -4.89
C GLN A 113 3.61 3.39 -5.72
N ALA A 114 2.72 4.27 -5.26
CA ALA A 114 1.48 4.61 -5.94
C ALA A 114 1.74 5.24 -7.32
N GLN A 115 2.66 6.21 -7.41
CA GLN A 115 3.06 6.88 -8.64
C GLN A 115 3.67 5.92 -9.67
N THR A 116 4.35 4.88 -9.20
CA THR A 116 4.88 3.82 -10.08
C THR A 116 3.84 2.75 -10.44
N GLY A 117 2.59 2.91 -10.01
CA GLY A 117 1.49 1.95 -10.23
C GLY A 117 1.65 0.63 -9.48
N ARG A 118 2.59 0.53 -8.52
CA ARG A 118 2.91 -0.73 -7.84
C ARG A 118 1.88 -1.14 -6.80
N ILE A 119 1.16 -0.17 -6.24
CA ILE A 119 0.13 -0.42 -5.23
C ILE A 119 -1.23 0.10 -5.71
N LEU A 120 -2.27 -0.63 -5.35
CA LEU A 120 -3.68 -0.29 -5.59
C LEU A 120 -4.27 0.51 -4.43
N GLY A 121 -3.75 0.31 -3.22
CA GLY A 121 -4.19 1.01 -2.02
C GLY A 121 -3.08 1.19 -1.01
N SER A 122 -3.28 2.10 -0.07
CA SER A 122 -2.33 2.42 0.98
C SER A 122 -3.00 2.62 2.32
N ALA A 123 -2.30 2.27 3.39
CA ALA A 123 -2.68 2.57 4.76
C ALA A 123 -1.52 3.28 5.48
N VAL A 124 -1.82 4.33 6.25
CA VAL A 124 -0.89 4.92 7.21
C VAL A 124 -1.44 4.71 8.62
N ILE A 125 -0.68 4.02 9.46
CA ILE A 125 -1.11 3.53 10.77
C ILE A 125 -0.35 4.27 11.87
N TYR A 126 -1.05 4.75 12.87
CA TYR A 126 -0.45 5.40 14.04
C TYR A 126 -1.34 5.29 15.29
N GLN A 127 -0.72 5.36 16.46
CA GLN A 127 -1.42 5.48 17.74
C GLN A 127 -1.87 6.93 17.95
N TYR A 128 -3.05 7.12 18.51
CA TYR A 128 -3.60 8.41 18.88
C TYR A 128 -4.30 8.31 20.22
N GLN A 129 -4.28 9.38 21.00
CA GLN A 129 -5.04 9.49 22.24
C GLN A 129 -6.11 10.55 22.04
N ARG A 130 -7.37 10.11 21.93
CA ARG A 130 -8.49 11.03 21.86
C ARG A 130 -8.73 11.59 23.25
N ASN A 131 -8.74 12.91 23.38
CA ASN A 131 -9.17 13.60 24.58
C ASN A 131 -10.52 14.26 24.31
N ALA A 132 -11.60 13.67 24.83
CA ALA A 132 -12.95 14.18 24.71
C ALA A 132 -13.54 14.28 26.12
N ASP A 133 -14.05 15.45 26.50
CA ASP A 133 -14.69 15.70 27.80
C ASP A 133 -13.85 15.29 29.03
N GLY A 134 -12.51 15.34 28.90
CA GLY A 134 -11.57 14.96 29.95
C GLY A 134 -11.26 13.46 30.02
N GLU A 135 -11.88 12.64 29.17
CA GLU A 135 -11.57 11.23 29.01
C GLU A 135 -10.52 11.03 27.92
N VAL A 136 -9.44 10.31 28.26
CA VAL A 136 -8.37 9.94 27.33
C VAL A 136 -8.60 8.51 26.86
N THR A 137 -9.04 8.35 25.61
CA THR A 137 -9.26 7.03 24.99
C THR A 137 -8.13 6.74 24.00
N PRO A 138 -7.33 5.67 24.22
CA PRO A 138 -6.32 5.26 23.25
C PRO A 138 -6.98 4.60 22.03
N GLN A 139 -6.46 4.94 20.85
CA GLN A 139 -6.96 4.40 19.59
C GLN A 139 -5.83 4.21 18.58
N ILE A 140 -6.06 3.33 17.61
CA ILE A 140 -5.26 3.17 16.41
C ILE A 140 -5.99 3.84 15.26
N ASN A 141 -5.34 4.79 14.61
CA ASN A 141 -5.84 5.42 13.40
C ASN A 141 -5.21 4.77 12.17
N ILE A 142 -6.03 4.58 11.14
CA ILE A 142 -5.62 4.04 9.84
C ILE A 142 -6.16 4.98 8.77
N GLU A 143 -5.29 5.74 8.12
CA GLU A 143 -5.61 6.53 6.93
C GLU A 143 -5.53 5.61 5.70
N LEU A 144 -6.67 5.29 5.09
CA LEU A 144 -6.80 4.37 3.95
C LEU A 144 -7.07 5.13 2.66
N GLU A 145 -6.30 4.84 1.62
CA GLU A 145 -6.54 5.37 0.28
C GLU A 145 -6.54 4.24 -0.75
N TYR A 146 -7.30 4.42 -1.81
CA TYR A 146 -7.35 3.53 -2.97
C TYR A 146 -7.12 4.34 -4.26
N LEU A 147 -6.61 3.67 -5.30
CA LEU A 147 -6.16 4.30 -6.55
C LEU A 147 -7.23 5.14 -7.26
N ASN A 148 -8.51 4.84 -7.03
CA ASN A 148 -9.63 5.56 -7.63
C ASN A 148 -10.02 6.84 -6.86
N GLY A 149 -9.24 7.25 -5.87
CA GLY A 149 -9.49 8.42 -5.03
C GLY A 149 -10.39 8.16 -3.81
N TYR A 150 -10.81 6.91 -3.58
CA TYR A 150 -11.47 6.56 -2.33
C TYR A 150 -10.53 6.76 -1.14
N ALA A 151 -10.97 7.49 -0.12
CA ALA A 151 -10.19 7.76 1.07
C ALA A 151 -11.06 7.78 2.35
N GLU A 152 -10.66 7.00 3.35
CA GLU A 152 -11.29 7.01 4.68
C GLU A 152 -10.27 6.85 5.81
N VAL A 153 -10.56 7.42 6.97
CA VAL A 153 -9.85 7.15 8.22
C VAL A 153 -10.70 6.21 9.04
N ILE A 154 -10.08 5.15 9.55
CA ILE A 154 -10.64 4.29 10.59
C ILE A 154 -9.94 4.61 11.90
N ALA A 155 -10.71 4.93 12.95
CA ALA A 155 -10.23 5.03 14.31
C ALA A 155 -10.75 3.84 15.11
N THR A 156 -9.86 3.02 15.64
CA THR A 156 -10.20 1.82 16.42
C THR A 156 -9.70 1.99 17.84
N GLU A 157 -10.63 2.11 18.79
CA GLU A 157 -10.33 2.16 20.22
C GLU A 157 -9.86 0.79 20.71
N TYR A 158 -8.98 0.77 21.71
CA TYR A 158 -8.49 -0.46 22.30
C TYR A 158 -8.29 -0.34 23.81
N GLU A 159 -8.35 -1.47 24.49
CA GLU A 159 -8.02 -1.59 25.91
C GLU A 159 -6.87 -2.57 26.08
N GLN A 160 -6.03 -2.35 27.09
CA GLN A 160 -4.97 -3.28 27.45
C GLN A 160 -5.47 -4.23 28.54
N GLY A 161 -5.63 -5.51 28.18
CA GLY A 161 -5.99 -6.59 29.08
C GLY A 161 -4.79 -7.45 29.49
N GLY A 162 -5.06 -8.52 30.23
CA GLY A 162 -4.03 -9.48 30.67
C GLY A 162 -3.41 -10.32 29.55
N ASP A 163 -4.14 -10.51 28.45
CA ASP A 163 -3.74 -11.33 27.29
C ASP A 163 -3.29 -10.48 26.08
N GLY A 164 -3.09 -9.17 26.26
CA GLY A 164 -2.71 -8.23 25.21
C GLY A 164 -3.75 -7.13 24.99
N ILE A 165 -3.72 -6.50 23.82
CA ILE A 165 -4.71 -5.47 23.47
C ILE A 165 -6.00 -6.07 22.91
N GLU A 166 -7.14 -5.51 23.27
CA GLU A 166 -8.44 -5.88 22.71
C GLU A 166 -9.09 -4.65 22.04
N PHE A 167 -9.58 -4.82 20.82
CA PHE A 167 -10.26 -3.76 20.09
C PHE A 167 -11.72 -3.67 20.53
N THR A 168 -12.18 -2.46 20.89
CA THR A 168 -13.50 -2.26 21.49
C THR A 168 -14.50 -1.65 20.51
N SER A 169 -14.22 -0.43 20.06
CA SER A 169 -15.09 0.32 19.16
C SER A 169 -14.33 0.78 17.92
N SER A 170 -15.06 1.05 16.84
CA SER A 170 -14.46 1.65 15.64
C SER A 170 -15.38 2.68 15.00
N ALA A 171 -14.78 3.77 14.55
CA ALA A 171 -15.43 4.82 13.78
C ALA A 171 -14.75 4.96 12.43
N ARG A 172 -15.51 5.40 11.43
CA ARG A 172 -15.01 5.68 10.07
C ARG A 172 -15.42 7.06 9.63
N GLN A 173 -14.53 7.76 8.95
CA GLN A 173 -14.81 9.07 8.38
C GLN A 173 -14.08 9.23 7.04
N GLN A 174 -14.71 9.88 6.06
CA GLN A 174 -14.00 10.28 4.85
C GLN A 174 -12.92 11.33 5.18
N PHE A 175 -11.81 11.29 4.45
CA PHE A 175 -10.74 12.28 4.61
C PHE A 175 -10.12 12.63 3.25
N GLU A 176 -9.32 13.70 3.22
CA GLU A 176 -8.61 14.13 2.03
C GLU A 176 -7.40 13.22 1.74
N PRO A 177 -7.31 12.61 0.54
CA PRO A 177 -6.19 11.74 0.18
C PRO A 177 -4.86 12.50 0.17
N LYS A 178 -3.78 11.81 0.57
CA LYS A 178 -2.41 12.31 0.71
C LYS A 178 -1.36 11.44 -0.01
N VAL A 179 -1.67 10.18 -0.31
CA VAL A 179 -0.76 9.22 -0.93
C VAL A 179 -0.98 9.13 -2.44
N PHE A 180 -2.23 9.08 -2.91
CA PHE A 180 -2.55 8.97 -4.34
C PHE A 180 -2.70 10.32 -5.05
N VAL A 181 -2.42 11.42 -4.36
CA VAL A 181 -2.34 12.77 -4.95
C VAL A 181 -0.93 13.05 -5.46
N GLU A 182 -0.82 13.85 -6.52
CA GLU A 182 0.47 14.36 -6.94
C GLU A 182 1.06 15.26 -5.85
N PRO A 183 2.35 15.14 -5.51
CA PRO A 183 2.99 16.07 -4.59
C PRO A 183 2.92 17.48 -5.19
N ASN A 184 2.26 18.43 -4.52
CA ASN A 184 2.39 19.83 -4.88
C ASN A 184 3.88 20.22 -4.76
N GLU A 185 4.56 20.42 -5.90
CA GLU A 185 5.99 20.75 -5.96
C GLU A 185 6.36 22.07 -5.24
N ASN A 186 5.38 22.84 -4.78
CA ASN A 186 5.56 24.15 -4.13
C ASN A 186 5.93 24.13 -2.63
N ILE A 187 6.09 22.97 -1.98
CA ILE A 187 6.41 22.92 -0.52
C ILE A 187 7.94 22.87 -0.26
N ALA A 188 8.78 22.78 -1.29
CA ALA A 188 10.24 22.77 -1.13
C ALA A 188 10.90 24.17 -1.08
N ALA A 189 10.13 25.26 -1.08
CA ALA A 189 10.65 26.63 -1.21
C ALA A 189 10.10 27.63 -0.17
N GLN A 190 9.93 27.22 1.09
CA GLN A 190 9.70 28.14 2.22
C GLN A 190 10.54 27.75 3.44
#